data_AF-A0A1G8V1X9-F1
#
_entry.id   AF-A0A1G8V1X9-F1
#
_cell.length_a   1.000
_cell.length_b   1.000
_cell.length_c   1.000
_cell.angle_alpha   90.00
_cell.angle_beta   90.00
_cell.angle_gamma   90.00
#
_symmetry.space_group_name_H-M   'P 1'
#
loop_
_entity.id
_entity.type
_entity.pdbx_description
1 polymer ?
#
loop_
_entity_poly.entity_id
_entity_poly.type
_entity_poly.pdbx_seq_one_letter_code
_entity_poly.pdbx_strand_id
1 'polypeptide(L)'
;MSVTPCGFTRTPEQGLARLRWADGGWAVEGPGREEQELHALRGLEVEWPAEQVPLGGLLRLAAAGIPLTAESAAPWVPAELAALLTDRDWLGHAADGTPRSLADLRREEHSVRLRRLAHPTGRPKISIVMSTKRPGMVGAALARMERQRDVEAEVLLGLHGVAFEQVRAAVEGCSLPVAWVEAEASVPFGEVLNRAAAQASGDYLAKWDDDDWYGPRHLADLFMALSYAGADVVGTTAEFFYLEPLRATIRRTTFASGASYPSEVWADHIAGGTIMLPLPKFQEIGGFPGLPRAVDLEFLKAAQQAGARIYRTHGLGYVLRRGLSDEHTWQLPLAHFLKVAANQWRGFRPSLLMEAA
;
A
#
# COMPACT_ATOMS: atom_id res chain seq x y z
N MET A 1 -9.95 20.05 -6.06
CA MET A 1 -9.39 19.56 -4.78
C MET A 1 -9.39 18.05 -4.87
N SER A 2 -8.26 17.38 -4.60
CA SER A 2 -8.21 15.91 -4.56
C SER A 2 -9.04 15.42 -3.37
N VAL A 3 -9.80 14.35 -3.53
CA VAL A 3 -10.56 13.75 -2.42
C VAL A 3 -9.67 12.76 -1.71
N THR A 4 -9.38 13.02 -0.43
CA THR A 4 -8.68 12.07 0.43
C THR A 4 -9.67 10.97 0.83
N PRO A 5 -9.38 9.69 0.56
CA PRO A 5 -10.24 8.60 0.99
C PRO A 5 -10.35 8.54 2.52
N CYS A 6 -11.48 8.02 2.99
CA CYS A 6 -11.60 7.58 4.37
C CYS A 6 -11.25 6.09 4.46
N GLY A 7 -10.70 5.69 5.61
CA GLY A 7 -10.27 4.32 5.85
C GLY A 7 -11.35 3.29 5.56
N PHE A 8 -10.94 2.03 5.36
CA PHE A 8 -11.92 0.99 5.06
C PHE A 8 -12.84 0.73 6.26
N THR A 9 -14.15 0.89 6.04
CA THR A 9 -15.16 0.24 6.88
C THR A 9 -15.04 -1.25 6.66
N ARG A 10 -14.39 -1.92 7.61
CA ARG A 10 -14.00 -3.33 7.49
C ARG A 10 -15.22 -4.20 7.27
N THR A 11 -16.23 -4.09 8.13
CA THR A 11 -17.49 -4.79 7.96
C THR A 11 -18.61 -3.76 7.79
N PRO A 12 -19.11 -3.55 6.57
CA PRO A 12 -20.21 -2.62 6.34
C PRO A 12 -21.49 -3.16 7.00
N GLU A 13 -22.21 -2.29 7.71
CA GLU A 13 -23.44 -2.66 8.43
C GLU A 13 -24.68 -2.61 7.53
N GLN A 14 -24.57 -1.99 6.36
CA GLN A 14 -25.66 -1.77 5.41
C GLN A 14 -25.37 -2.44 4.06
N GLY A 15 -26.43 -2.82 3.34
CA GLY A 15 -26.34 -3.45 2.02
C GLY A 15 -25.89 -2.50 0.91
N LEU A 16 -26.24 -2.83 -0.33
CA LEU A 16 -26.08 -1.92 -1.46
C LEU A 16 -27.15 -0.83 -1.41
N ALA A 17 -26.80 0.39 -1.84
CA ALA A 17 -27.76 1.45 -2.13
C ALA A 17 -27.67 1.84 -3.61
N ARG A 18 -28.76 2.36 -4.17
CA ARG A 18 -28.77 2.79 -5.57
C ARG A 18 -28.17 4.18 -5.73
N LEU A 19 -27.37 4.36 -6.77
CA LEU A 19 -26.81 5.63 -7.22
C LEU A 19 -27.37 5.93 -8.61
N ARG A 20 -28.17 6.98 -8.72
CA ARG A 20 -28.84 7.37 -9.98
C ARG A 20 -28.48 8.79 -10.39
N TRP A 21 -28.65 9.08 -11.67
CA TRP A 21 -28.58 10.45 -12.17
C TRP A 21 -29.92 11.17 -11.94
N ALA A 22 -29.91 12.26 -11.18
CA ALA A 22 -31.09 13.09 -10.92
C ALA A 22 -30.67 14.55 -10.73
N ASP A 23 -31.53 15.49 -11.16
CA ASP A 23 -31.34 16.94 -10.95
C ASP A 23 -29.95 17.47 -11.37
N GLY A 24 -29.37 16.88 -12.43
CA GLY A 24 -28.07 17.27 -12.97
C GLY A 24 -26.85 16.73 -12.21
N GLY A 25 -27.03 15.74 -11.32
CA GLY A 25 -25.94 15.13 -10.57
C GLY A 25 -26.17 13.65 -10.22
N TRP A 26 -25.13 13.01 -9.69
CA TRP A 26 -25.22 11.66 -9.14
C TRP A 26 -25.74 11.72 -7.71
N ALA A 27 -26.85 11.02 -7.42
CA ALA A 27 -27.52 11.04 -6.14
C ALA A 27 -27.80 9.62 -5.63
N VAL A 28 -27.52 9.38 -4.35
CA VAL A 28 -27.82 8.12 -3.66
C VAL A 28 -29.29 8.12 -3.25
N GLU A 29 -30.00 7.01 -3.46
CA GLU A 29 -31.40 6.88 -3.06
C GLU A 29 -31.56 6.93 -1.53
N GLY A 30 -32.46 7.80 -1.05
CA GLY A 30 -32.72 8.04 0.37
C GLY A 30 -32.45 9.49 0.80
N PRO A 31 -32.80 9.88 2.04
CA PRO A 31 -32.65 11.26 2.49
C PRO A 31 -31.17 11.63 2.67
N GLY A 32 -30.71 12.63 1.91
CA GLY A 32 -29.63 13.57 2.26
C GLY A 32 -28.31 13.00 2.80
N ARG A 33 -27.94 11.76 2.44
CA ARG A 33 -26.74 11.11 3.01
C ARG A 33 -25.47 11.88 2.67
N GLU A 34 -24.72 12.25 3.70
CA GLU A 34 -23.38 12.78 3.54
C GLU A 34 -22.41 11.69 3.09
N GLU A 35 -21.29 12.08 2.46
CA GLU A 35 -20.29 11.15 1.93
C GLU A 35 -19.72 10.21 3.02
N GLN A 36 -19.57 10.70 4.26
CA GLN A 36 -19.13 9.87 5.39
C GLN A 36 -20.10 8.71 5.69
N GLU A 37 -21.40 8.92 5.51
CA GLU A 37 -22.42 7.89 5.77
C GLU A 37 -22.40 6.77 4.72
N LEU A 38 -21.88 7.06 3.52
CA LEU A 38 -21.78 6.08 2.43
C LEU A 38 -20.76 4.99 2.74
N HIS A 39 -19.79 5.25 3.62
CA HIS A 39 -18.79 4.25 4.03
C HIS A 39 -19.41 3.09 4.82
N ALA A 40 -20.60 3.25 5.40
CA ALA A 40 -21.33 2.18 6.09
C ALA A 40 -22.00 1.19 5.12
N LEU A 41 -22.14 1.55 3.84
CA LEU A 41 -22.73 0.71 2.80
C LEU A 41 -21.73 -0.34 2.28
N ARG A 42 -22.26 -1.48 1.84
CA ARG A 42 -21.48 -2.49 1.10
C ARG A 42 -20.91 -1.90 -0.19
N GLY A 43 -21.65 -1.01 -0.83
CA GLY A 43 -21.27 -0.27 -2.03
C GLY A 43 -22.48 0.44 -2.63
N LEU A 44 -22.26 1.16 -3.72
CA LEU A 44 -23.31 1.80 -4.48
C LEU A 44 -23.52 1.09 -5.82
N GLU A 45 -24.76 0.76 -6.13
CA GLU A 45 -25.15 0.18 -7.41
C GLU A 45 -25.60 1.30 -8.37
N VAL A 46 -24.88 1.46 -9.47
CA VAL A 46 -25.10 2.51 -10.46
C VAL A 46 -26.27 2.14 -11.36
N GLU A 47 -27.28 2.99 -11.37
CA GLU A 47 -28.37 2.97 -12.34
C GLU A 47 -28.07 3.98 -13.44
N TRP A 48 -27.83 3.49 -14.65
CA TRP A 48 -27.41 4.33 -15.77
C TRP A 48 -28.61 5.03 -16.43
N PRO A 49 -28.53 6.35 -16.67
CA PRO A 49 -29.47 7.02 -17.56
C PRO A 49 -29.25 6.57 -19.01
N ALA A 50 -30.31 6.66 -19.82
CA ALA A 50 -30.23 6.35 -21.25
C ALA A 50 -29.27 7.30 -21.98
N GLU A 51 -29.25 8.57 -21.58
CA GLU A 51 -28.38 9.60 -22.15
C GLU A 51 -27.01 9.61 -21.47
N GLN A 52 -26.00 10.08 -22.21
CA GLN A 52 -24.66 10.26 -21.66
C GLN A 52 -24.63 11.41 -20.65
N VAL A 53 -24.11 11.13 -19.46
CA VAL A 53 -23.98 12.11 -18.38
C VAL A 53 -22.54 12.24 -17.87
N PRO A 54 -22.16 13.37 -17.25
CA PRO A 54 -20.84 13.52 -16.64
C PRO A 54 -20.53 12.45 -15.59
N LEU A 55 -19.35 11.83 -15.70
CA LEU A 55 -18.87 10.80 -14.76
C LEU A 55 -18.17 11.37 -13.51
N GLY A 56 -17.96 12.68 -13.43
CA GLY A 56 -17.15 13.31 -12.38
C GLY A 56 -17.63 13.00 -10.95
N GLY A 57 -18.94 12.97 -10.71
CA GLY A 57 -19.50 12.61 -9.40
C GLY A 57 -19.24 11.15 -9.02
N LEU A 58 -19.34 10.24 -9.99
CA LEU A 58 -19.03 8.82 -9.81
C LEU A 58 -17.54 8.62 -9.53
N LEU A 59 -16.66 9.26 -10.32
CA LEU A 59 -15.22 9.20 -10.10
C LEU A 59 -14.82 9.82 -8.76
N ARG A 60 -15.51 10.87 -8.31
CA ARG A 60 -15.30 11.44 -6.96
C ARG A 60 -15.59 10.43 -5.85
N LEU A 61 -16.68 9.66 -5.97
CA LEU A 61 -17.02 8.61 -4.99
C LEU A 61 -15.99 7.47 -5.00
N ALA A 62 -15.54 7.04 -6.19
CA ALA A 62 -14.46 6.07 -6.33
C ALA A 62 -13.15 6.58 -5.71
N ALA A 63 -12.80 7.85 -5.96
CA ALA A 63 -11.67 8.55 -5.38
C ALA A 63 -11.73 8.56 -3.84
N ALA A 64 -12.92 8.78 -3.26
CA ALA A 64 -13.17 8.72 -1.82
C ALA A 64 -13.05 7.31 -1.21
N GLY A 65 -12.94 6.26 -2.05
CA GLY A 65 -12.90 4.88 -1.60
C GLY A 65 -14.28 4.24 -1.41
N ILE A 66 -15.34 4.83 -1.94
CA ILE A 66 -16.67 4.21 -1.95
C ILE A 66 -16.71 3.12 -3.03
N PRO A 67 -16.98 1.84 -2.69
CA PRO A 67 -17.13 0.80 -3.69
C PRO A 67 -18.34 1.07 -4.58
N LEU A 68 -18.15 0.98 -5.90
CA LEU A 68 -19.20 1.18 -6.91
C LEU A 68 -19.37 -0.07 -7.74
N THR A 69 -20.58 -0.40 -8.15
CA THR A 69 -20.86 -1.54 -9.03
C THR A 69 -22.06 -1.27 -9.92
N ALA A 70 -22.25 -2.04 -10.98
CA ALA A 70 -23.41 -1.97 -11.85
C ALA A 70 -23.73 -3.36 -12.40
N GLU A 71 -25.01 -3.63 -12.67
CA GLU A 71 -25.41 -4.88 -13.32
C GLU A 71 -24.94 -4.94 -14.78
N SER A 72 -24.87 -3.77 -15.42
CA SER A 72 -24.38 -3.56 -16.77
C SER A 72 -23.79 -2.15 -16.85
N ALA A 73 -23.00 -1.86 -17.89
CA ALA A 73 -22.54 -0.50 -18.19
C ALA A 73 -23.28 0.03 -19.42
N ALA A 74 -23.66 1.31 -19.40
CA ALA A 74 -24.19 1.96 -20.59
C ALA A 74 -23.12 2.03 -21.69
N PRO A 75 -23.49 1.98 -23.00
CA PRO A 75 -22.52 1.90 -24.09
C PRO A 75 -21.52 3.05 -24.18
N TRP A 76 -21.86 4.21 -23.62
CA TRP A 76 -21.03 5.42 -23.59
C TRP A 76 -20.02 5.44 -22.43
N VAL A 77 -20.08 4.48 -21.50
CA VAL A 77 -19.16 4.39 -20.36
C VAL A 77 -17.79 3.89 -20.85
N PRO A 78 -16.68 4.53 -20.45
CA PRO A 78 -15.33 4.07 -20.82
C PRO A 78 -15.10 2.61 -20.42
N ALA A 79 -14.47 1.84 -21.32
CA ALA A 79 -14.35 0.39 -21.19
C ALA A 79 -13.68 -0.07 -19.88
N GLU A 80 -12.63 0.62 -19.41
CA GLU A 80 -11.95 0.28 -18.16
C GLU A 80 -12.84 0.49 -16.92
N LEU A 81 -13.62 1.59 -16.90
CA LEU A 81 -14.59 1.84 -15.85
C LEU A 81 -15.74 0.83 -15.90
N ALA A 82 -16.25 0.56 -17.09
CA ALA A 82 -17.31 -0.43 -17.31
C ALA A 82 -16.88 -1.81 -16.79
N ALA A 83 -15.69 -2.28 -17.16
CA ALA A 83 -15.15 -3.57 -16.75
C ALA A 83 -15.09 -3.70 -15.22
N LEU A 84 -14.60 -2.67 -14.51
CA LEU A 84 -14.56 -2.67 -13.06
C LEU A 84 -15.96 -2.62 -12.45
N LEU A 85 -16.85 -1.74 -12.91
CA LEU A 85 -18.20 -1.62 -12.33
C LEU A 85 -19.01 -2.91 -12.49
N THR A 86 -18.85 -3.62 -13.59
CA THR A 86 -19.55 -4.90 -13.86
C THR A 86 -18.85 -6.13 -13.28
N ASP A 87 -17.61 -6.00 -12.76
CA ASP A 87 -16.96 -7.06 -11.98
C ASP A 87 -17.67 -7.17 -10.62
N ARG A 88 -18.64 -8.09 -10.54
CA ARG A 88 -19.48 -8.34 -9.36
C ARG A 88 -18.98 -9.51 -8.50
N ASP A 89 -17.82 -10.11 -8.82
CA ASP A 89 -17.32 -11.30 -8.10
C ASP A 89 -17.03 -11.00 -6.62
N TRP A 90 -16.68 -9.76 -6.30
CA TRP A 90 -16.47 -9.30 -4.92
C TRP A 90 -17.75 -9.28 -4.07
N LEU A 91 -18.94 -9.33 -4.68
CA LEU A 91 -20.24 -9.48 -4.00
C LEU A 91 -20.55 -10.93 -3.64
N GLY A 92 -19.96 -11.91 -4.35
CA GLY A 92 -20.26 -13.34 -4.17
C GLY A 92 -19.79 -13.92 -2.83
N HIS A 93 -19.06 -13.15 -2.03
CA HIS A 93 -18.57 -13.56 -0.73
C HIS A 93 -19.40 -12.87 0.35
N ALA A 94 -20.30 -13.60 1.01
CA ALA A 94 -20.99 -13.11 2.20
C ALA A 94 -20.03 -13.13 3.40
N ALA A 95 -20.10 -12.09 4.24
CA ALA A 95 -19.40 -12.12 5.52
C ALA A 95 -20.06 -13.19 6.41
N ASP A 96 -19.33 -14.24 6.77
CA ASP A 96 -19.81 -15.31 7.64
C ASP A 96 -19.43 -15.09 9.13
N GLY A 97 -18.86 -13.92 9.44
CA GLY A 97 -18.38 -13.56 10.77
C GLY A 97 -17.13 -14.34 11.22
N THR A 98 -16.55 -15.18 10.36
CA THR A 98 -15.36 -15.96 10.71
C THR A 98 -14.06 -15.22 10.34
N PRO A 99 -12.96 -15.50 11.06
CA PRO A 99 -11.62 -15.03 10.68
C PRO A 99 -11.15 -15.52 9.30
N ARG A 100 -11.89 -16.40 8.61
CA ARG A 100 -11.50 -16.89 7.28
C ARG A 100 -12.18 -16.12 6.15
N SER A 101 -13.26 -15.37 6.44
CA SER A 101 -14.00 -14.62 5.43
C SER A 101 -13.09 -13.67 4.65
N LEU A 102 -13.26 -13.66 3.33
CA LEU A 102 -12.58 -12.75 2.40
C LEU A 102 -13.51 -11.65 1.88
N ALA A 103 -14.80 -11.66 2.26
CA ALA A 103 -15.81 -10.75 1.75
C ALA A 103 -15.39 -9.28 1.85
N ASP A 104 -14.95 -8.89 3.04
CA ASP A 104 -14.55 -7.52 3.35
C ASP A 104 -13.27 -7.14 2.62
N LEU A 105 -12.32 -8.07 2.53
CA LEU A 105 -11.11 -7.89 1.74
C LEU A 105 -11.43 -7.68 0.25
N ARG A 106 -12.30 -8.48 -0.35
CA ARG A 106 -12.68 -8.36 -1.78
C ARG A 106 -13.33 -7.01 -2.09
N ARG A 107 -14.14 -6.50 -1.18
CA ARG A 107 -14.72 -5.15 -1.29
C ARG A 107 -13.66 -4.06 -1.25
N GLU A 108 -12.70 -4.14 -0.34
CA GLU A 108 -11.61 -3.17 -0.23
C GLU A 108 -10.69 -3.21 -1.46
N GLU A 109 -10.36 -4.41 -1.96
CA GLU A 109 -9.60 -4.61 -3.20
C GLU A 109 -10.29 -3.97 -4.41
N HIS A 110 -11.61 -4.14 -4.52
CA HIS A 110 -12.43 -3.52 -5.54
C HIS A 110 -12.41 -1.99 -5.46
N SER A 111 -12.57 -1.46 -4.25
CA SER A 111 -12.49 -0.02 -3.99
C SER A 111 -11.15 0.59 -4.43
N VAL A 112 -10.02 -0.08 -4.12
CA VAL A 112 -8.69 0.38 -4.55
C VAL A 112 -8.54 0.37 -6.07
N ARG A 113 -9.08 -0.64 -6.77
CA ARG A 113 -9.05 -0.68 -8.24
C ARG A 113 -9.82 0.49 -8.86
N LEU A 114 -11.01 0.80 -8.34
CA LEU A 114 -11.78 1.97 -8.76
C LEU A 114 -11.06 3.28 -8.45
N ARG A 115 -10.43 3.38 -7.27
CA ARG A 115 -9.66 4.56 -6.87
C ARG A 115 -8.49 4.85 -7.80
N ARG A 116 -7.75 3.82 -8.22
CA ARG A 116 -6.66 3.95 -9.20
C ARG A 116 -7.15 4.56 -10.52
N LEU A 117 -8.35 4.16 -10.98
CA LEU A 117 -8.96 4.73 -12.18
C LEU A 117 -9.41 6.20 -11.96
N ALA A 118 -9.91 6.52 -10.77
CA ALA A 118 -10.36 7.86 -10.42
C ALA A 118 -9.22 8.87 -10.16
N HIS A 119 -8.02 8.37 -9.84
CA HIS A 119 -6.82 9.16 -9.64
C HIS A 119 -5.71 8.72 -10.60
N PRO A 120 -5.86 8.98 -11.92
CA PRO A 120 -4.79 8.70 -12.85
C PRO A 120 -3.58 9.57 -12.49
N THR A 121 -2.47 8.92 -12.15
CA THR A 121 -1.20 9.59 -11.90
C THR A 121 -0.35 9.59 -13.16
N GLY A 122 0.57 10.55 -13.29
CA GLY A 122 1.68 10.41 -14.22
C GLY A 122 2.57 9.21 -13.85
N ARG A 123 3.69 9.04 -14.56
CA ARG A 123 4.73 8.07 -14.20
C ARG A 123 5.79 8.77 -13.34
N PRO A 124 5.68 8.80 -12.00
CA PRO A 124 6.66 9.43 -11.13
C PRO A 124 8.01 8.72 -11.24
N LYS A 125 9.10 9.48 -11.12
CA LYS A 125 10.46 8.94 -11.02
C LYS A 125 10.80 8.66 -9.57
N ILE A 126 11.03 7.39 -9.26
CA ILE A 126 11.19 6.90 -7.89
C ILE A 126 12.53 6.18 -7.75
N SER A 127 13.36 6.66 -6.83
CA SER A 127 14.56 5.96 -6.39
C SER A 127 14.19 5.01 -5.26
N ILE A 128 14.33 3.70 -5.49
CA ILE A 128 14.07 2.67 -4.49
C ILE A 128 15.37 2.45 -3.70
N VAL A 129 15.40 2.78 -2.42
CA VAL A 129 16.53 2.50 -1.54
C VAL A 129 16.31 1.24 -0.72
N MET A 130 17.23 0.30 -0.83
CA MET A 130 17.23 -0.97 -0.10
C MET A 130 18.62 -1.23 0.45
N SER A 131 18.72 -1.79 1.65
CA SER A 131 19.99 -2.29 2.19
C SER A 131 19.84 -3.72 2.67
N THR A 132 20.87 -4.54 2.46
CA THR A 132 20.82 -5.96 2.75
C THR A 132 22.14 -6.46 3.35
N LYS A 133 22.01 -7.37 4.32
CA LYS A 133 23.08 -8.26 4.81
C LYS A 133 22.92 -9.71 4.29
N ARG A 134 21.96 -9.92 3.39
CA ARG A 134 21.44 -11.22 2.94
C ARG A 134 21.55 -11.31 1.41
N PRO A 135 22.74 -11.61 0.85
CA PRO A 135 22.93 -11.59 -0.61
C PRO A 135 21.93 -12.47 -1.36
N GLY A 136 21.53 -13.62 -0.78
CA GLY A 136 20.53 -14.52 -1.35
C GLY A 136 19.11 -13.94 -1.49
N MET A 137 18.79 -12.81 -0.85
CA MET A 137 17.48 -12.15 -0.97
C MET A 137 17.43 -11.12 -2.10
N VAL A 138 18.59 -10.64 -2.59
CA VAL A 138 18.66 -9.55 -3.57
C VAL A 138 17.92 -9.87 -4.85
N GLY A 139 18.12 -11.07 -5.43
CA GLY A 139 17.45 -11.43 -6.68
C GLY A 139 15.92 -11.44 -6.57
N ALA A 140 15.38 -11.96 -5.46
CA ALA A 140 13.94 -11.97 -5.24
C ALA A 140 13.38 -10.56 -4.98
N ALA A 141 14.14 -9.69 -4.31
CA ALA A 141 13.75 -8.31 -4.09
C ALA A 141 13.73 -7.51 -5.41
N LEU A 142 14.80 -7.62 -6.22
CA LEU A 142 14.88 -6.98 -7.54
C LEU A 142 13.73 -7.43 -8.45
N ALA A 143 13.45 -8.74 -8.51
CA ALA A 143 12.32 -9.26 -9.29
C ALA A 143 10.95 -8.69 -8.88
N ARG A 144 10.78 -8.27 -7.62
CA ARG A 144 9.55 -7.58 -7.16
C ARG A 144 9.55 -6.10 -7.54
N MET A 145 10.72 -5.45 -7.57
CA MET A 145 10.87 -4.07 -8.02
C MET A 145 10.63 -3.95 -9.53
N GLU A 146 11.09 -4.90 -10.34
CA GLU A 146 10.85 -4.95 -11.80
C GLU A 146 9.36 -5.07 -12.16
N ARG A 147 8.56 -5.64 -11.26
CA ARG A 147 7.11 -5.78 -11.44
C ARG A 147 6.33 -4.49 -11.18
N GLN A 148 6.97 -3.42 -10.72
CA GLN A 148 6.30 -2.15 -10.44
C GLN A 148 5.82 -1.50 -11.75
N ARG A 149 4.55 -1.10 -11.77
CA ARG A 149 3.88 -0.48 -12.92
C ARG A 149 3.54 0.98 -12.63
N ASP A 150 3.33 1.73 -13.71
CA ASP A 150 2.90 3.14 -13.69
C ASP A 150 3.90 4.09 -13.00
N VAL A 151 5.15 3.67 -12.91
CA VAL A 151 6.27 4.45 -12.37
C VAL A 151 7.48 4.34 -13.31
N GLU A 152 8.45 5.21 -13.12
CA GLU A 152 9.82 5.06 -13.61
C GLU A 152 10.71 4.83 -12.37
N ALA A 153 11.40 3.69 -12.32
CA ALA A 153 12.11 3.28 -11.11
C ALA A 153 13.60 3.04 -11.37
N GLU A 154 14.42 3.36 -10.37
CA GLU A 154 15.80 2.92 -10.23
C GLU A 154 15.99 2.29 -8.84
N VAL A 155 17.03 1.49 -8.67
CA VAL A 155 17.36 0.81 -7.42
C VAL A 155 18.70 1.29 -6.88
N LEU A 156 18.73 1.65 -5.60
CA LEU A 156 19.90 2.07 -4.84
C LEU A 156 20.17 1.03 -3.75
N LEU A 157 21.17 0.18 -3.98
CA LEU A 157 21.45 -1.00 -3.17
C LEU A 157 22.61 -0.78 -2.19
N GLY A 158 22.31 -0.78 -0.89
CA GLY A 158 23.30 -0.85 0.18
C GLY A 158 23.69 -2.30 0.49
N LEU A 159 24.92 -2.68 0.15
CA LEU A 159 25.47 -4.00 0.47
C LEU A 159 26.20 -3.96 1.82
N HIS A 160 25.48 -4.33 2.89
CA HIS A 160 25.94 -4.19 4.26
C HIS A 160 26.71 -5.43 4.73
N GLY A 161 28.04 -5.36 4.72
CA GLY A 161 28.91 -6.50 4.99
C GLY A 161 28.89 -7.55 3.86
N VAL A 162 28.42 -7.15 2.68
CA VAL A 162 28.24 -8.02 1.50
C VAL A 162 29.10 -7.46 0.38
N ALA A 163 29.93 -8.29 -0.24
CA ALA A 163 30.69 -7.93 -1.43
C ALA A 163 29.79 -8.00 -2.67
N PHE A 164 29.92 -7.06 -3.61
CA PHE A 164 29.13 -7.02 -4.84
C PHE A 164 29.18 -8.33 -5.63
N GLU A 165 30.31 -9.03 -5.61
CA GLU A 165 30.47 -10.30 -6.31
C GLU A 165 29.39 -11.34 -5.93
N GLN A 166 28.90 -11.30 -4.69
CA GLN A 166 27.87 -12.23 -4.21
C GLN A 166 26.48 -11.95 -4.81
N VAL A 167 26.26 -10.76 -5.36
CA VAL A 167 24.98 -10.31 -5.91
C VAL A 167 25.07 -9.90 -7.38
N ARG A 168 26.27 -9.91 -7.98
CA ARG A 168 26.55 -9.48 -9.36
C ARG A 168 25.54 -10.03 -10.35
N ALA A 169 25.32 -11.34 -10.36
CA ALA A 169 24.40 -11.99 -11.30
C ALA A 169 22.94 -11.50 -11.14
N ALA A 170 22.50 -11.21 -9.91
CA ALA A 170 21.16 -10.67 -9.67
C ALA A 170 21.05 -9.21 -10.15
N VAL A 171 22.11 -8.41 -9.95
CA VAL A 171 22.16 -7.02 -10.39
C VAL A 171 22.23 -6.91 -11.92
N GLU A 172 23.11 -7.69 -12.56
CA GLU A 172 23.28 -7.72 -14.02
C GLU A 172 22.05 -8.30 -14.74
N GLY A 173 21.27 -9.16 -14.07
CA GLY A 173 20.02 -9.70 -14.57
C GLY A 173 18.80 -8.78 -14.38
N CYS A 174 18.94 -7.68 -13.66
CA CYS A 174 17.85 -6.74 -13.40
C CYS A 174 17.66 -5.79 -14.59
N SER A 175 16.40 -5.63 -15.02
CA SER A 175 16.01 -4.69 -16.07
C SER A 175 15.95 -3.23 -15.62
N LEU A 176 15.88 -2.97 -14.31
CA LEU A 176 15.94 -1.62 -13.75
C LEU A 176 17.39 -1.15 -13.64
N PRO A 177 17.67 0.16 -13.76
CA PRO A 177 18.95 0.73 -13.37
C PRO A 177 19.24 0.42 -11.89
N VAL A 178 20.41 -0.14 -11.60
CA VAL A 178 20.84 -0.45 -10.23
C VAL A 178 22.18 0.23 -9.95
N ALA A 179 22.20 1.12 -8.96
CA ALA A 179 23.42 1.62 -8.33
C ALA A 179 23.62 0.93 -6.99
N TRP A 180 24.86 0.78 -6.53
CA TRP A 180 25.15 0.13 -5.27
C TRP A 180 26.25 0.84 -4.47
N VAL A 181 26.30 0.56 -3.18
CA VAL A 181 27.42 0.88 -2.29
C VAL A 181 27.77 -0.34 -1.46
N GLU A 182 29.06 -0.64 -1.34
CA GLU A 182 29.54 -1.61 -0.36
C GLU A 182 29.85 -0.89 0.95
N ALA A 183 29.41 -1.46 2.07
CA ALA A 183 29.71 -0.97 3.40
C ALA A 183 30.22 -2.12 4.28
N GLU A 184 31.15 -1.84 5.18
CA GLU A 184 31.57 -2.82 6.18
C GLU A 184 30.39 -3.19 7.11
N ALA A 185 30.42 -4.40 7.67
CA ALA A 185 29.39 -4.86 8.62
C ALA A 185 29.34 -4.05 9.93
N SER A 186 30.36 -3.22 10.19
CA SER A 186 30.47 -2.32 11.33
C SER A 186 29.69 -1.01 11.15
N VAL A 187 29.34 -0.65 9.91
CA VAL A 187 28.67 0.61 9.59
C VAL A 187 27.23 0.58 10.09
N PRO A 188 26.73 1.62 10.78
CA PRO A 188 25.34 1.66 11.22
C PRO A 188 24.35 1.50 10.04
N PHE A 189 23.29 0.71 10.22
CA PHE A 189 22.32 0.41 9.17
C PHE A 189 21.75 1.66 8.48
N GLY A 190 21.36 2.67 9.26
CA GLY A 190 20.84 3.93 8.69
C GLY A 190 21.88 4.69 7.87
N GLU A 191 23.16 4.59 8.21
CA GLU A 191 24.24 5.18 7.41
C GLU A 191 24.41 4.45 6.07
N VAL A 192 24.27 3.11 6.05
CA VAL A 192 24.28 2.34 4.79
C VAL A 192 23.13 2.77 3.87
N LEU A 193 21.92 2.95 4.43
CA LEU A 193 20.78 3.47 3.68
C LEU A 193 21.05 4.87 3.12
N ASN A 194 21.64 5.78 3.91
CA ASN A 194 21.98 7.12 3.45
C ASN A 194 23.05 7.12 2.35
N ARG A 195 24.09 6.29 2.47
CA ARG A 195 25.13 6.15 1.43
C ARG A 195 24.53 5.68 0.11
N ALA A 196 23.58 4.75 0.14
CA ALA A 196 22.85 4.33 -1.04
C ALA A 196 21.94 5.46 -1.57
N ALA A 197 21.13 6.08 -0.70
CA ALA A 197 20.21 7.16 -1.05
C ALA A 197 20.89 8.41 -1.64
N ALA A 198 22.17 8.64 -1.32
CA ALA A 198 22.96 9.74 -1.88
C ALA A 198 23.14 9.65 -3.41
N GLN A 199 22.88 8.48 -4.01
CA GLN A 199 22.92 8.26 -5.47
C GLN A 199 21.56 8.48 -6.16
N ALA A 200 20.52 8.88 -5.41
CA ALA A 200 19.18 9.08 -5.96
C ALA A 200 19.12 10.15 -7.04
N SER A 201 18.48 9.82 -8.17
CA SER A 201 18.21 10.70 -9.30
C SER A 201 16.71 10.92 -9.55
N GLY A 202 15.84 10.18 -8.86
CA GLY A 202 14.38 10.33 -8.92
C GLY A 202 13.85 11.50 -8.11
N ASP A 203 12.60 11.87 -8.37
CA ASP A 203 11.90 12.96 -7.65
C ASP A 203 11.46 12.52 -6.25
N TYR A 204 11.29 11.21 -6.05
CA TYR A 204 10.84 10.59 -4.80
C TYR A 204 11.79 9.49 -4.37
N LEU A 205 11.97 9.34 -3.07
CA LEU A 205 12.70 8.23 -2.46
C LEU A 205 11.71 7.26 -1.83
N ALA A 206 11.85 5.96 -2.09
CA ALA A 206 11.06 4.91 -1.48
C ALA A 206 11.96 3.89 -0.79
N LYS A 207 11.77 3.67 0.51
CA LYS A 207 12.47 2.60 1.25
C LYS A 207 11.83 1.25 0.93
N TRP A 208 12.67 0.23 0.81
CA TRP A 208 12.28 -1.14 0.53
C TRP A 208 13.04 -2.12 1.43
N ASP A 209 12.35 -3.14 1.96
CA ASP A 209 12.94 -4.23 2.74
C ASP A 209 13.08 -5.47 1.84
N ASP A 210 14.25 -6.14 1.87
CA ASP A 210 14.61 -7.24 0.98
C ASP A 210 13.81 -8.54 1.23
N ASP A 211 13.12 -8.66 2.36
CA ASP A 211 12.43 -9.87 2.80
C ASP A 211 10.90 -9.78 2.77
N ASP A 212 10.32 -8.62 2.46
CA ASP A 212 8.87 -8.40 2.39
C ASP A 212 8.29 -8.53 0.97
N TRP A 213 6.98 -8.73 0.86
CA TRP A 213 6.27 -8.80 -0.42
C TRP A 213 5.54 -7.50 -0.74
N TYR A 214 5.65 -7.10 -2.00
CA TYR A 214 5.11 -5.87 -2.54
C TYR A 214 4.36 -6.15 -3.84
N GLY A 215 3.14 -5.63 -3.94
CA GLY A 215 2.30 -5.77 -5.13
C GLY A 215 2.84 -4.92 -6.28
N PRO A 216 2.47 -5.23 -7.53
CA PRO A 216 3.00 -4.60 -8.73
C PRO A 216 2.62 -3.12 -8.92
N ARG A 217 1.77 -2.56 -8.07
CA ARG A 217 1.43 -1.12 -8.06
C ARG A 217 1.73 -0.47 -6.70
N HIS A 218 2.57 -1.09 -5.86
CA HIS A 218 2.88 -0.58 -4.53
C HIS A 218 3.41 0.85 -4.57
N LEU A 219 4.39 1.13 -5.44
CA LEU A 219 4.96 2.47 -5.56
C LEU A 219 3.97 3.48 -6.13
N ALA A 220 3.17 3.08 -7.13
CA ALA A 220 2.13 3.93 -7.70
C ALA A 220 1.04 4.27 -6.66
N ASP A 221 0.64 3.30 -5.83
CA ASP A 221 -0.34 3.53 -4.76
C ASP A 221 0.20 4.47 -3.68
N LEU A 222 1.48 4.34 -3.29
CA LEU A 222 2.12 5.29 -2.37
C LEU A 222 2.17 6.70 -2.96
N PHE A 223 2.55 6.83 -4.24
CA PHE A 223 2.58 8.13 -4.92
C PHE A 223 1.18 8.77 -5.04
N MET A 224 0.17 7.96 -5.36
CA MET A 224 -1.23 8.39 -5.38
C MET A 224 -1.63 8.92 -3.99
N ALA A 225 -1.27 8.22 -2.92
CA ALA A 225 -1.54 8.65 -1.55
C ALA A 225 -0.84 9.96 -1.17
N LEU A 226 0.42 10.12 -1.59
CA LEU A 226 1.15 11.37 -1.41
C LEU A 226 0.40 12.54 -2.07
N SER A 227 -0.10 12.29 -3.29
CA SER A 227 -0.78 13.28 -4.12
C SER A 227 -2.16 13.68 -3.57
N TYR A 228 -3.02 12.72 -3.24
CA TYR A 228 -4.37 13.08 -2.74
C TYR A 228 -4.35 13.62 -1.32
N ALA A 229 -3.42 13.18 -0.47
CA ALA A 229 -3.35 13.63 0.92
C ALA A 229 -2.60 14.96 1.04
N GLY A 230 -1.74 15.30 0.08
CA GLY A 230 -0.78 16.40 0.23
C GLY A 230 0.17 16.15 1.40
N ALA A 231 0.55 14.90 1.61
CA ALA A 231 1.43 14.48 2.69
C ALA A 231 2.90 14.76 2.36
N ASP A 232 3.74 14.88 3.38
CA ASP A 232 5.19 14.99 3.23
C ASP A 232 5.86 13.61 3.19
N VAL A 233 5.28 12.66 3.93
CA VAL A 233 5.73 11.27 4.02
C VAL A 233 4.51 10.36 3.95
N VAL A 234 4.61 9.28 3.19
CA VAL A 234 3.57 8.26 3.09
C VAL A 234 4.12 6.87 3.36
N GLY A 235 3.25 5.99 3.79
CA GLY A 235 3.51 4.56 3.85
C GLY A 235 2.25 3.78 4.13
N THR A 236 2.37 2.46 4.22
CA THR A 236 1.22 1.59 4.41
C THR A 236 1.02 1.21 5.88
N THR A 237 -0.17 0.74 6.19
CA THR A 237 -0.38 -0.10 7.37
C THR A 237 0.26 -1.47 7.18
N ALA A 238 1.02 -1.95 8.18
CA ALA A 238 1.48 -3.34 8.21
C ALA A 238 0.30 -4.23 8.62
N GLU A 239 -0.64 -4.42 7.70
CA GLU A 239 -1.91 -5.09 7.93
C GLU A 239 -1.81 -6.60 7.72
N PHE A 240 -1.04 -7.04 6.71
CA PHE A 240 -0.83 -8.45 6.43
C PHE A 240 0.55 -8.91 6.87
N PHE A 241 0.60 -10.08 7.52
CA PHE A 241 1.84 -10.75 7.89
C PHE A 241 1.85 -12.16 7.35
N TYR A 242 2.99 -12.58 6.80
CA TYR A 242 3.27 -13.98 6.59
C TYR A 242 4.15 -14.51 7.73
N LEU A 243 3.57 -15.39 8.54
CA LEU A 243 4.23 -16.07 9.64
C LEU A 243 4.88 -17.34 9.08
N GLU A 244 6.14 -17.22 8.65
CA GLU A 244 6.85 -18.27 7.92
C GLU A 244 6.93 -19.59 8.69
N PRO A 245 7.26 -19.62 10.00
CA PRO A 245 7.33 -20.88 10.75
C PRO A 245 5.97 -21.60 10.86
N LEU A 246 4.87 -20.84 10.78
CA LEU A 246 3.51 -21.38 10.83
C LEU A 246 2.92 -21.64 9.44
N ARG A 247 3.63 -21.23 8.38
CA ARG A 247 3.15 -21.24 6.99
C ARG A 247 1.75 -20.65 6.90
N ALA A 248 1.53 -19.49 7.51
CA ALA A 248 0.22 -18.86 7.59
C ALA A 248 0.30 -17.36 7.29
N THR A 249 -0.70 -16.84 6.57
CA THR A 249 -0.93 -15.40 6.44
C THR A 249 -1.97 -14.98 7.45
N ILE A 250 -1.73 -13.87 8.14
CA ILE A 250 -2.71 -13.21 8.98
C ILE A 250 -2.98 -11.80 8.48
N ARG A 251 -4.17 -11.30 8.80
CA ARG A 251 -4.53 -9.88 8.70
C ARG A 251 -4.76 -9.36 10.11
N ARG A 252 -4.12 -8.27 10.50
CA ARG A 252 -4.39 -7.57 11.77
C ARG A 252 -5.12 -6.27 11.51
N THR A 253 -6.07 -5.97 12.37
CA THR A 253 -6.90 -4.76 12.28
C THR A 253 -6.79 -3.89 13.53
N THR A 254 -6.03 -4.35 14.52
CA THR A 254 -5.77 -3.67 15.78
C THR A 254 -4.27 -3.70 16.11
N PHE A 255 -3.86 -2.72 16.90
CA PHE A 255 -2.56 -2.73 17.55
C PHE A 255 -2.54 -3.74 18.71
N ALA A 256 -1.34 -4.02 19.21
CA ALA A 256 -1.12 -4.78 20.46
C ALA A 256 -1.95 -4.27 21.64
N SER A 257 -2.18 -2.95 21.70
CA SER A 257 -2.97 -2.27 22.73
C SER A 257 -4.48 -2.50 22.61
N GLY A 258 -4.95 -3.12 21.52
CA GLY A 258 -6.37 -3.24 21.18
C GLY A 258 -6.93 -2.03 20.44
N ALA A 259 -6.18 -0.94 20.29
CA ALA A 259 -6.60 0.22 19.52
C ALA A 259 -6.77 -0.13 18.03
N SER A 260 -7.74 0.51 17.37
CA SER A 260 -7.97 0.34 15.93
C SER A 260 -6.71 0.72 15.15
N TYR A 261 -6.42 -0.05 14.10
CA TYR A 261 -5.28 0.18 13.21
C TYR A 261 -5.75 0.58 11.80
N PRO A 262 -6.32 1.80 11.63
CA PRO A 262 -6.97 2.19 10.38
C PRO A 262 -5.97 2.50 9.26
N SER A 263 -6.41 2.32 8.02
CA SER A 263 -5.79 2.89 6.82
C SER A 263 -6.43 4.24 6.48
N GLU A 264 -5.82 4.96 5.54
CA GLU A 264 -6.27 6.26 5.02
C GLU A 264 -6.41 7.34 6.10
N VAL A 265 -5.39 7.45 6.95
CA VAL A 265 -5.37 8.40 8.08
C VAL A 265 -4.05 9.13 8.15
N TRP A 266 -4.09 10.35 8.68
CA TRP A 266 -2.90 11.00 9.24
C TRP A 266 -2.40 10.17 10.42
N ALA A 267 -1.10 9.88 10.46
CA ALA A 267 -0.52 8.98 11.44
C ALA A 267 0.86 9.46 11.90
N ASP A 268 1.34 8.92 13.01
CA ASP A 268 2.73 9.03 13.48
C ASP A 268 3.57 7.79 13.14
N HIS A 269 2.90 6.75 12.63
CA HIS A 269 3.43 5.43 12.36
C HIS A 269 3.04 5.03 10.93
N ILE A 270 4.00 4.44 10.20
CA ILE A 270 3.81 3.61 9.00
C ILE A 270 4.72 2.37 9.02
N ALA A 271 4.48 1.39 8.14
CA ALA A 271 5.37 0.24 8.00
C ALA A 271 6.72 0.67 7.39
N GLY A 272 7.83 0.29 8.04
CA GLY A 272 9.17 0.79 7.74
C GLY A 272 9.67 0.50 6.32
N GLY A 273 9.40 -0.69 5.79
CA GLY A 273 9.70 -1.05 4.40
C GLY A 273 8.81 -0.39 3.35
N THR A 274 7.98 0.58 3.72
CA THR A 274 7.00 1.21 2.80
C THR A 274 7.04 2.74 2.82
N ILE A 275 8.09 3.32 3.41
CA ILE A 275 8.24 4.77 3.51
C ILE A 275 8.51 5.34 2.12
N MET A 276 7.73 6.33 1.70
CA MET A 276 7.99 7.12 0.50
C MET A 276 7.81 8.61 0.79
N LEU A 277 8.64 9.45 0.19
CA LEU A 277 8.60 10.90 0.32
C LEU A 277 9.33 11.60 -0.85
N PRO A 278 9.06 12.90 -1.10
CA PRO A 278 9.86 13.68 -2.04
C PRO A 278 11.33 13.70 -1.63
N LEU A 279 12.24 13.57 -2.60
CA LEU A 279 13.68 13.57 -2.33
C LEU A 279 14.16 14.85 -1.60
N PRO A 280 13.70 16.07 -1.95
CA PRO A 280 14.06 17.28 -1.20
C PRO A 280 13.59 17.23 0.26
N LYS A 281 12.42 16.62 0.54
CA LYS A 281 11.91 16.48 1.91
C LYS A 281 12.77 15.48 2.71
N PHE A 282 13.24 14.40 2.09
CA PHE A 282 14.20 13.49 2.73
C PHE A 282 15.50 14.20 3.13
N GLN A 283 16.01 15.07 2.26
CA GLN A 283 17.22 15.87 2.52
C GLN A 283 16.97 16.90 3.64
N GLU A 284 15.83 17.57 3.64
CA GLU A 284 15.41 18.51 4.69
C GLU A 284 15.33 17.85 6.07
N ILE A 285 14.83 16.62 6.15
CA ILE A 285 14.74 15.84 7.40
C ILE A 285 16.15 15.43 7.90
N GLY A 286 17.15 15.37 7.02
CA GLY A 286 18.52 14.96 7.34
C GLY A 286 18.81 13.46 7.14
N GLY A 287 17.95 12.75 6.41
CA GLY A 287 18.10 11.34 6.08
C GLY A 287 17.80 10.37 7.23
N PHE A 288 18.13 9.09 7.04
CA PHE A 288 17.96 8.06 8.06
C PHE A 288 18.95 8.26 9.22
N PRO A 289 18.52 8.18 10.50
CA PRO A 289 19.45 8.27 11.62
C PRO A 289 20.52 7.17 11.57
N GLY A 290 21.79 7.52 11.84
CA GLY A 290 22.95 6.61 11.86
C GLY A 290 22.93 5.59 13.00
N LEU A 291 21.89 4.77 13.06
CA LEU A 291 21.62 3.79 14.11
C LEU A 291 21.68 2.36 13.54
N PRO A 292 22.05 1.36 14.35
CA PRO A 292 22.09 -0.04 13.90
C PRO A 292 20.71 -0.71 13.86
N ARG A 293 19.70 -0.15 14.55
CA ARG A 293 18.34 -0.71 14.67
C ARG A 293 17.31 0.39 14.89
N ALA A 294 16.04 0.05 14.67
CA ALA A 294 14.90 0.97 14.79
C ALA A 294 15.03 2.24 13.92
N VAL A 295 15.80 2.18 12.84
CA VAL A 295 16.08 3.31 11.94
C VAL A 295 14.79 3.92 11.41
N ASP A 296 13.83 3.10 10.99
CA ASP A 296 12.54 3.56 10.46
C ASP A 296 11.73 4.34 11.50
N LEU A 297 11.70 3.86 12.75
CA LEU A 297 11.01 4.53 13.85
C LEU A 297 11.63 5.91 14.13
N GLU A 298 12.96 5.95 14.25
CA GLU A 298 13.67 7.20 14.55
C GLU A 298 13.63 8.18 13.38
N PHE A 299 13.59 7.69 12.14
CA PHE A 299 13.36 8.52 10.95
C PHE A 299 11.98 9.17 10.99
N LEU A 300 10.91 8.43 11.30
CA LEU A 300 9.57 9.00 11.39
C LEU A 300 9.46 10.05 12.51
N LYS A 301 10.13 9.82 13.65
CA LYS A 301 10.24 10.84 14.72
C LYS A 301 10.97 12.10 14.25
N ALA A 302 12.09 11.96 13.56
CA ALA A 302 12.84 13.08 13.00
C ALA A 302 11.98 13.85 11.97
N ALA A 303 11.23 13.14 11.12
CA ALA A 303 10.30 13.75 10.17
C ALA A 303 9.23 14.59 10.89
N GLN A 304 8.62 14.08 11.95
CA GLN A 304 7.66 14.84 12.75
C GLN A 304 8.28 16.06 13.44
N GLN A 305 9.50 15.93 13.95
CA GLN A 305 10.24 17.05 14.55
C GLN A 305 10.56 18.14 13.53
N ALA A 306 10.78 17.76 12.27
CA ALA A 306 10.92 18.68 11.13
C ALA A 306 9.56 19.23 10.62
N GLY A 307 8.44 18.89 11.27
CA GLY A 307 7.10 19.37 10.91
C GLY A 307 6.46 18.62 9.73
N ALA A 308 7.05 17.50 9.28
CA ALA A 308 6.49 16.70 8.19
C ALA A 308 5.18 16.01 8.61
N ARG A 309 4.18 16.06 7.73
CA ARG A 309 2.91 15.36 7.92
C ARG A 309 2.98 13.97 7.29
N ILE A 310 2.77 12.94 8.12
CA ILE A 310 2.83 11.55 7.69
C ILE A 310 1.41 11.02 7.46
N TYR A 311 1.18 10.39 6.31
CA TYR A 311 -0.09 9.76 5.97
C TYR A 311 0.06 8.25 5.76
N ARG A 312 -0.84 7.48 6.36
CA ARG A 312 -0.86 6.02 6.27
C ARG A 312 -1.97 5.57 5.32
N THR A 313 -1.60 5.03 4.16
CA THR A 313 -2.54 4.44 3.19
C THR A 313 -2.80 2.95 3.47
N HIS A 314 -3.63 2.31 2.64
CA HIS A 314 -3.98 0.90 2.75
C HIS A 314 -2.79 -0.06 2.65
N GLY A 315 -2.88 -1.21 3.33
CA GLY A 315 -1.85 -2.25 3.35
C GLY A 315 -2.07 -3.40 2.35
N LEU A 316 -3.12 -3.35 1.52
CA LEU A 316 -3.52 -4.49 0.68
C LEU A 316 -2.43 -4.95 -0.31
N GLY A 317 -1.57 -4.03 -0.77
CA GLY A 317 -0.46 -4.34 -1.66
C GLY A 317 0.84 -4.74 -0.96
N TYR A 318 0.84 -4.99 0.34
CA TYR A 318 2.05 -5.24 1.13
C TYR A 318 1.83 -6.40 2.12
N VAL A 319 2.77 -7.35 2.16
CA VAL A 319 2.79 -8.41 3.17
C VAL A 319 4.15 -8.43 3.84
N LEU A 320 4.12 -8.24 5.14
CA LEU A 320 5.31 -8.24 5.97
C LEU A 320 5.71 -9.69 6.30
N ARG A 321 6.98 -10.05 6.10
CA ARG A 321 7.52 -11.36 6.48
C ARG A 321 7.91 -11.40 7.96
N ARG A 322 7.51 -12.46 8.65
CA ARG A 322 7.97 -12.78 10.00
C ARG A 322 8.48 -14.22 10.07
N GLY A 323 9.81 -14.35 10.13
CA GLY A 323 10.58 -15.55 10.43
C GLY A 323 10.91 -15.68 11.92
N LEU A 324 11.85 -16.58 12.24
CA LEU A 324 12.35 -16.78 13.61
C LEU A 324 13.24 -15.61 14.05
N SER A 325 13.28 -15.36 15.37
CA SER A 325 13.66 -14.09 16.03
C SER A 325 15.05 -13.53 15.72
N ASP A 326 15.98 -14.32 15.18
CA ASP A 326 17.39 -13.92 15.06
C ASP A 326 17.66 -13.10 13.79
N GLU A 327 16.71 -13.06 12.86
CA GLU A 327 16.85 -12.35 11.58
C GLU A 327 16.08 -11.02 11.52
N HIS A 328 15.15 -10.76 12.45
CA HIS A 328 14.26 -9.59 12.40
C HIS A 328 14.48 -8.60 13.55
N THR A 329 14.31 -7.31 13.24
CA THR A 329 14.40 -6.21 14.21
C THR A 329 13.23 -6.19 15.22
N TRP A 330 12.13 -6.90 14.95
CA TRP A 330 10.96 -7.01 15.83
C TRP A 330 10.95 -8.37 16.55
N GLN A 331 11.37 -8.37 17.82
CA GLN A 331 11.46 -9.58 18.65
C GLN A 331 10.14 -9.94 19.36
N LEU A 332 9.01 -9.87 18.65
CA LEU A 332 7.72 -10.28 19.22
C LEU A 332 7.47 -11.77 18.95
N PRO A 333 7.02 -12.56 19.95
CA PRO A 333 6.65 -13.96 19.73
C PRO A 333 5.54 -14.10 18.70
N LEU A 334 5.55 -15.17 17.89
CA LEU A 334 4.49 -15.43 16.89
C LEU A 334 3.09 -15.47 17.50
N ALA A 335 2.96 -15.92 18.75
CA ALA A 335 1.70 -15.91 19.50
C ALA A 335 1.10 -14.50 19.66
N HIS A 336 1.93 -13.46 19.71
CA HIS A 336 1.47 -12.08 19.73
C HIS A 336 0.67 -11.74 18.46
N PHE A 337 1.23 -12.10 17.30
CA PHE A 337 0.62 -11.84 16.00
C PHE A 337 -0.69 -12.62 15.79
N LEU A 338 -0.74 -13.87 16.26
CA LEU A 338 -1.98 -14.67 16.22
C LEU A 338 -3.09 -14.07 17.11
N LYS A 339 -2.74 -13.54 18.29
CA LYS A 339 -3.72 -12.95 19.22
C LYS A 339 -4.41 -11.72 18.66
N VAL A 340 -3.70 -10.92 17.86
CA VAL A 340 -4.22 -9.68 17.26
C VAL A 340 -4.72 -9.85 15.82
N ALA A 341 -4.72 -11.09 15.32
CA ALA A 341 -5.19 -11.39 13.98
C ALA A 341 -6.73 -11.28 13.93
N ALA A 342 -7.22 -10.46 13.01
CA ALA A 342 -8.63 -10.44 12.63
C ALA A 342 -8.96 -11.60 11.69
N ASN A 343 -8.00 -11.97 10.84
CA ASN A 343 -8.12 -13.08 9.92
C ASN A 343 -6.86 -13.94 9.90
N GLN A 344 -7.03 -15.23 9.59
CA GLN A 344 -5.94 -16.19 9.45
C GLN A 344 -6.24 -17.19 8.33
N TRP A 345 -5.24 -17.40 7.47
CA TRP A 345 -5.29 -18.38 6.38
C TRP A 345 -4.03 -19.23 6.32
N ARG A 346 -4.20 -20.49 5.91
CA ARG A 346 -3.07 -21.41 5.69
C ARG A 346 -2.39 -21.09 4.35
N GLY A 347 -1.05 -21.13 4.37
CA GLY A 347 -0.20 -20.80 3.24
C GLY A 347 0.01 -19.29 3.09
N PHE A 348 0.70 -18.91 2.02
CA PHE A 348 0.81 -17.52 1.59
C PHE A 348 -0.51 -17.10 0.92
N ARG A 349 -1.28 -16.24 1.58
CA ARG A 349 -2.61 -15.79 1.15
C ARG A 349 -2.72 -14.26 1.20
N PRO A 350 -1.97 -13.55 0.35
CA PRO A 350 -2.06 -12.11 0.25
C PRO A 350 -3.41 -11.68 -0.35
N SER A 351 -3.68 -10.38 -0.31
CA SER A 351 -4.70 -9.75 -1.16
C SER A 351 -4.48 -10.09 -2.64
N LEU A 352 -5.55 -10.09 -3.43
CA LEU A 352 -5.49 -10.21 -4.89
C LEU A 352 -4.70 -9.08 -5.54
N LEU A 353 -4.56 -7.92 -4.89
CA LEU A 353 -3.74 -6.82 -5.40
C LEU A 353 -2.24 -7.15 -5.43
N MET A 354 -1.80 -8.20 -4.73
CA MET A 354 -0.43 -8.68 -4.76
C MET A 354 -0.08 -9.42 -6.06
N GLU A 355 -1.07 -9.96 -6.78
CA GLU A 355 -0.87 -10.80 -7.97
C GLU A 355 0.15 -11.93 -7.73
N ALA A 356 0.00 -12.62 -6.60
CA ALA A 356 0.91 -13.69 -6.15
C ALA A 356 0.58 -15.08 -6.74
N ALA A 357 -0.19 -15.14 -7.84
CA ALA A 357 -0.63 -16.37 -8.47
C ALA A 357 0.55 -17.15 -9.08
#